data_AF-A0A7C7M588-F1
#
_entry.id   AF-A0A7C7M588-F1
#
_cell.length_a   1.000
_cell.length_b   1.000
_cell.length_c   1.000
_cell.angle_alpha   90.00
_cell.angle_beta   90.00
_cell.angle_gamma   90.00
#
_symmetry.space_group_name_H-M   'P 1'
#
loop_
_entity.id
_entity.type
_entity.pdbx_description
1 polymer ?
#
loop_
_entity_poly.entity_id
_entity_poly.type
_entity_poly.pdbx_seq_one_letter_code
_entity_poly.pdbx_strand_id
1 'polypeptide(L)' 'MISLKTFHLFFIAVSIMIALYYGIFEITHPSSTGMTSNILAGFSFLLSAGLTAYGISAYNKFKHI' A
#
# COMPACT_ATOMS: atom_id res chain seq x y z
N MET A 1 6.73 -25.02 -4.47
CA MET A 1 5.90 -24.43 -3.39
C MET A 1 6.53 -23.11 -3.02
N ILE A 2 5.81 -21.99 -3.18
CA ILE A 2 6.34 -20.69 -2.78
C ILE A 2 6.40 -20.65 -1.25
N SER A 3 7.46 -20.10 -0.67
CA SER A 3 7.53 -19.99 0.79
C SER A 3 6.46 -19.01 1.28
N LEU A 4 5.87 -19.28 2.45
CA LEU A 4 4.87 -18.38 3.06
C LEU A 4 5.45 -16.95 3.24
N LYS A 5 6.76 -16.84 3.54
CA LYS A 5 7.48 -15.57 3.64
C LYS A 5 7.45 -14.78 2.32
N THR A 6 7.71 -15.47 1.20
CA THR A 6 7.71 -14.89 -0.15
C THR A 6 6.31 -14.46 -0.57
N PHE A 7 5.29 -15.28 -0.30
CA PHE A 7 3.90 -14.94 -0.58
C PHE A 7 3.44 -13.71 0.21
N HIS A 8 3.81 -13.61 1.49
CA HIS A 8 3.46 -12.47 2.35
C HIS A 8 4.07 -11.16 1.83
N LEU A 9 5.36 -11.17 1.47
CA LEU A 9 6.03 -9.99 0.89
C LEU A 9 5.41 -9.59 -0.45
N PHE A 10 5.07 -10.56 -1.31
CA PHE A 10 4.36 -10.29 -2.56
C PHE A 10 3.00 -9.63 -2.30
N PHE A 11 2.24 -10.13 -1.33
CA PHE A 11 0.94 -9.56 -0.97
C PHE A 11 1.05 -8.11 -0.47
N ILE A 12 2.07 -7.81 0.34
CA ILE A 12 2.36 -6.43 0.79
C ILE A 12 2.67 -5.54 -0.41
N ALA A 13 3.54 -5.99 -1.33
CA ALA A 13 3.91 -5.21 -2.51
C ALA A 13 2.70 -4.88 -3.39
N VAL A 14 1.84 -5.88 -3.67
CA VAL A 14 0.60 -5.68 -4.43
C VAL A 14 -0.35 -4.73 -3.70
N SER A 15 -0.48 -4.84 -2.38
CA SER A 15 -1.33 -3.96 -1.57
C SER A 15 -0.87 -2.49 -1.65
N ILE A 16 0.45 -2.24 -1.58
CA ILE A 16 1.02 -0.90 -1.76
C ILE A 16 0.71 -0.37 -3.17
N MET A 17 0.88 -1.20 -4.20
CA MET A 17 0.63 -0.80 -5.59
C MET A 17 -0.84 -0.39 -5.81
N ILE A 18 -1.78 -1.17 -5.26
CA ILE A 18 -3.23 -0.88 -5.36
C ILE A 18 -3.57 0.41 -4.60
N ALA A 19 -3.04 0.59 -3.40
CA ALA A 19 -3.29 1.79 -2.60
C ALA A 19 -2.72 3.05 -3.28
N LEU A 20 -1.47 3.00 -3.78
CA LEU A 20 -0.91 4.13 -4.54
C LEU A 20 -1.74 4.46 -5.78
N TYR A 21 -2.17 3.43 -6.53
CA TYR A 21 -3.04 3.63 -7.70
C TYR A 21 -4.36 4.30 -7.30
N TYR A 22 -5.00 3.85 -6.22
CA TYR A 22 -6.24 4.44 -5.73
C TYR A 22 -6.07 5.90 -5.29
N GLY A 23 -4.97 6.22 -4.59
CA GLY A 23 -4.66 7.59 -4.21
C GLY A 23 -4.50 8.53 -5.42
N ILE A 24 -3.81 8.07 -6.47
CA ILE A 24 -3.65 8.82 -7.72
C ILE A 24 -4.99 8.92 -8.47
N PHE A 25 -5.79 7.84 -8.49
CA PHE A 25 -7.10 7.82 -9.12
C PHE A 25 -8.04 8.86 -8.49
N GLU A 26 -8.14 8.95 -7.17
CA GLU A 26 -9.00 9.93 -6.49
C GLU A 26 -8.58 11.39 -6.74
N ILE A 27 -7.28 11.64 -6.96
CA ILE A 27 -6.78 12.98 -7.32
C ILE A 27 -7.12 13.33 -8.77
N THR A 28 -6.99 12.37 -9.68
CA THR A 28 -7.13 12.61 -11.14
C THR A 28 -8.58 12.53 -11.61
N HIS A 29 -9.37 11.67 -10.98
CA HIS A 29 -10.76 11.37 -11.31
C HIS A 29 -11.58 11.34 -10.02
N PRO A 30 -11.85 12.50 -9.41
CA PRO A 30 -12.57 12.56 -8.15
C PRO A 30 -13.94 11.90 -8.30
N SER A 31 -14.12 10.78 -7.58
CA SER A 31 -15.36 10.00 -7.58
C SER A 31 -16.45 10.66 -6.72
N SER A 32 -16.04 11.57 -5.83
CA SER A 32 -16.89 12.26 -4.86
C SER A 32 -16.60 13.76 -4.85
N THR A 33 -17.29 14.52 -3.99
CA THR A 33 -17.01 15.95 -3.81
C THR A 33 -15.52 16.16 -3.51
N GLY A 34 -14.90 17.20 -4.09
CA GLY A 34 -13.44 17.34 -4.10
C GLY A 34 -12.76 17.28 -2.74
N MET A 35 -13.45 17.67 -1.65
CA MET A 35 -12.93 17.54 -0.29
C MET A 35 -12.86 16.07 0.18
N THR A 36 -13.88 15.27 -0.12
CA THR A 36 -13.94 13.86 0.25
C THR A 36 -12.91 13.04 -0.54
N SER A 37 -12.80 13.26 -1.86
CA SER A 37 -11.78 12.60 -2.69
C SER A 37 -10.35 12.92 -2.24
N ASN A 38 -10.08 14.17 -1.83
CA ASN A 38 -8.76 14.54 -1.28
C ASN A 38 -8.45 13.82 0.05
N ILE A 39 -9.43 13.68 0.94
CA ILE A 39 -9.25 12.93 2.20
C ILE A 39 -9.00 11.46 1.91
N LEU A 40 -9.76 10.84 1.00
CA LEU A 40 -9.59 9.43 0.61
C LEU A 40 -8.22 9.19 -0.04
N ALA A 41 -7.78 10.10 -0.91
CA ALA A 41 -6.43 10.06 -1.48
C ALA A 41 -5.35 10.14 -0.39
N GLY A 42 -5.48 11.09 0.55
CA GLY A 42 -4.57 11.24 1.68
C GLY A 42 -4.48 9.99 2.55
N PHE A 43 -5.62 9.39 2.90
CA PHE A 43 -5.66 8.11 3.63
C PHE A 43 -5.00 6.98 2.85
N SER A 44 -5.20 6.93 1.53
CA SER A 44 -4.60 5.90 0.68
C SER A 44 -3.06 5.99 0.63
N PHE A 45 -2.52 7.22 0.58
CA PHE A 45 -1.08 7.44 0.67
C PHE A 45 -0.53 7.11 2.06
N LEU A 46 -1.24 7.46 3.13
CA LEU A 46 -0.86 7.08 4.50
C LEU A 46 -0.82 5.55 4.68
N LEU A 47 -1.81 4.83 4.16
CA LEU A 47 -1.84 3.37 4.18
C LEU A 47 -0.68 2.78 3.36
N SER A 48 -0.39 3.34 2.19
CA SER A 48 0.74 2.92 1.35
C SER A 48 2.08 3.12 2.07
N ALA A 49 2.27 4.26 2.74
CA ALA A 49 3.47 4.55 3.53
C ALA A 49 3.61 3.58 4.72
N GLY A 50 2.51 3.34 5.45
CA GLY A 50 2.47 2.38 6.55
C GLY A 50 2.79 0.95 6.12
N LEU A 51 2.21 0.49 5.00
CA LEU A 51 2.50 -0.81 4.41
C LEU A 51 3.95 -0.91 3.92
N THR A 52 4.51 0.18 3.40
CA THR A 52 5.92 0.22 2.98
C THR A 52 6.85 0.04 4.19
N ALA A 53 6.62 0.79 5.27
CA ALA A 53 7.39 0.65 6.50
C ALA A 53 7.28 -0.76 7.10
N TYR A 54 6.06 -1.31 7.13
CA TYR A 54 5.82 -2.69 7.55
C TYR A 54 6.52 -3.71 6.65
N GLY A 55 6.46 -3.54 5.33
CA GLY A 55 7.10 -4.40 4.35
C GLY A 55 8.62 -4.47 4.52
N ILE A 56 9.26 -3.32 4.78
CA ILE A 56 10.70 -3.25 5.09
C ILE A 56 11.01 -4.03 6.38
N SER A 57 10.21 -3.83 7.43
CA SER A 57 10.38 -4.55 8.70
C SER A 57 10.21 -6.06 8.53
N ALA A 58 9.19 -6.49 7.80
CA ALA A 58 8.92 -7.89 7.49
C ALA A 58 10.06 -8.52 6.66
N TYR A 59 10.57 -7.81 5.65
CA TYR A 59 11.70 -8.25 4.85
C TYR A 59 12.96 -8.45 5.70
N ASN A 60 13.29 -7.48 6.55
CA ASN A 60 14.44 -7.57 7.45
C ASN A 60 14.28 -8.75 8.42
N LYS A 61 13.08 -8.96 8.98
CA LYS A 61 12.80 -10.10 9.84
C LYS A 61 12.99 -11.43 9.13
N PHE A 62 12.57 -11.54 7.87
CA PHE A 62 12.72 -12.77 7.08
C PHE A 62 14.15 -13.04 6.62
N LYS A 63 14.97 -11.99 6.46
CA LYS A 63 16.40 -12.12 6.12
C LYS A 63 17.23 -12.61 7.31
N HIS A 64 16.84 -12.25 8.53
CA HIS A 64 17.54 -12.61 9.77
C HIS A 64 17.10 -13.94 10.40
N ILE A 65 16.08 -14.63 9.84
CA ILE A 65 15.60 -15.96 10.27
C ILE A 65 15.88 -16.98 9.18
#